data_AF-A0A542ISN3-F1
#
_entry.id   AF-A0A542ISN3-F1
#
_cell.length_a   1.000
_cell.length_b   1.000
_cell.length_c   1.000
_cell.angle_alpha   90.00
_cell.angle_beta   90.00
_cell.angle_gamma   90.00
#
_symmetry.space_group_name_H-M   'P 1'
#
loop_
_entity.id
_entity.type
_entity.pdbx_description
1 polymer ?
#
loop_
_entity_poly.entity_id
_entity_poly.type
_entity_poly.pdbx_seq_one_letter_code
_entity_poly.pdbx_strand_id
1 'polypeptide(L)'
;MDWFLANSGMVLERAGQHLVLALVPMVLGLGISIPLAQLARRHPVLRSVVLTASSLLYTIPSLALFIILPTILGTRILDPLNVVVALTIYAVALLVRAALDAFDSVDNDVSEAAVAMGYKPLARFLRVDLPLSLPVMFAGLRVVSVSNISLVSVAALLGVGNLGMLFTDGLQRDFVTEVVVGIVAILVLALLMDAILVILERILTPWERAGERGSLPGISRTGDATDAALRLAEPKTGGGNA
;
A
#
# COMPACT_ATOMS: atom_id res chain seq x y z
N MET A 1 -19.79 12.66 -25.52
CA MET A 1 -18.33 12.89 -25.59
C MET A 1 -18.01 14.37 -25.78
N ASP A 2 -18.85 15.13 -26.48
CA ASP A 2 -18.64 16.58 -26.74
C ASP A 2 -18.50 17.43 -25.46
N TRP A 3 -19.25 17.09 -24.41
CA TRP A 3 -19.14 17.78 -23.12
C TRP A 3 -17.74 17.66 -22.51
N PHE A 4 -17.14 16.47 -22.53
CA PHE A 4 -15.79 16.27 -22.01
C PHE A 4 -14.76 17.06 -22.80
N LEU A 5 -14.85 17.05 -24.14
CA LEU A 5 -13.93 17.79 -24.98
C LEU A 5 -14.01 19.31 -24.72
N ALA A 6 -15.22 19.83 -24.52
CA ALA A 6 -15.46 21.22 -24.17
C ALA A 6 -14.99 21.61 -22.75
N ASN A 7 -14.91 20.66 -21.83
CA ASN A 7 -14.59 20.88 -20.41
C ASN A 7 -13.25 20.25 -19.98
N SER A 8 -12.45 19.79 -20.93
CA SER A 8 -11.23 19.02 -20.68
C SER A 8 -10.21 19.78 -19.82
N GLY A 9 -10.08 21.09 -20.02
CA GLY A 9 -9.21 21.95 -19.20
C GLY A 9 -9.60 21.96 -17.72
N MET A 10 -10.90 22.08 -17.43
CA MET A 10 -11.42 22.03 -16.06
C MET A 10 -11.20 20.65 -15.44
N VAL A 11 -11.48 19.57 -16.18
CA VAL A 11 -11.28 18.19 -15.68
C VAL A 11 -9.81 17.94 -15.37
N LEU A 12 -8.88 18.39 -16.23
CA LEU A 12 -7.44 18.27 -16.01
C LEU A 12 -6.97 19.08 -14.79
N GLU A 13 -7.48 20.29 -14.62
CA GLU A 13 -7.20 21.11 -13.43
C GLU A 13 -7.65 20.40 -12.14
N ARG A 14 -8.89 19.90 -12.13
CA ARG A 14 -9.42 19.14 -10.99
C ARG A 14 -8.66 17.84 -10.75
N ALA A 15 -8.18 17.18 -11.81
CA ALA A 15 -7.32 16.00 -11.70
C ALA A 15 -5.98 16.34 -11.05
N GLY A 16 -5.36 17.46 -11.42
CA GLY A 16 -4.14 17.95 -10.78
C GLY A 16 -4.33 18.23 -9.29
N GLN A 17 -5.41 18.93 -8.92
CA GLN A 17 -5.74 19.19 -7.52
C GLN A 17 -6.00 17.90 -6.74
N HIS A 18 -6.74 16.96 -7.34
CA HIS A 18 -7.03 15.66 -6.74
C HIS A 18 -5.74 14.85 -6.52
N LEU A 19 -4.81 14.89 -7.47
CA LEU A 19 -3.51 14.22 -7.36
C LEU A 19 -2.65 14.83 -6.24
N VAL A 20 -2.63 16.15 -6.10
CA VAL A 20 -1.90 16.83 -5.00
C VAL A 20 -2.50 16.43 -3.65
N LEU A 21 -3.83 16.47 -3.52
CA LEU A 21 -4.54 16.08 -2.31
C LEU A 21 -4.42 14.58 -2.00
N ALA A 22 -4.12 13.73 -2.99
CA ALA A 22 -3.81 12.33 -2.77
C ALA A 22 -2.34 12.14 -2.34
N LEU A 23 -1.40 12.73 -3.06
CA LEU A 23 0.03 12.49 -2.87
C LEU A 23 0.56 13.08 -1.57
N VAL A 24 0.22 14.34 -1.26
CA VAL A 24 0.77 15.03 -0.09
C VAL A 24 0.43 14.27 1.21
N PRO A 25 -0.83 13.93 1.49
CA PRO A 25 -1.17 13.15 2.68
C PRO A 25 -0.58 11.74 2.70
N MET A 26 -0.46 11.10 1.53
CA MET A 26 0.13 9.77 1.44
C MET A 26 1.63 9.78 1.79
N VAL A 27 2.38 10.77 1.29
CA VAL A 27 3.81 10.93 1.59
C VAL A 27 4.03 11.28 3.07
N LEU A 28 3.24 12.21 3.62
CA LEU A 28 3.28 12.55 5.04
C LEU A 28 2.93 11.32 5.89
N GLY A 29 1.88 10.59 5.50
CA GLY A 29 1.44 9.38 6.18
C GLY A 29 2.51 8.30 6.17
N LEU A 30 3.18 8.08 5.04
CA LEU A 30 4.28 7.12 4.93
C LEU A 30 5.47 7.53 5.80
N GLY A 31 5.83 8.81 5.80
CA GLY A 31 6.89 9.36 6.65
C GLY A 31 6.63 9.21 8.16
N ILE A 32 5.36 9.27 8.59
CA ILE A 32 4.95 9.04 9.98
C ILE A 32 4.82 7.54 10.29
N SER A 33 4.31 6.76 9.34
CA SER A 33 3.97 5.35 9.57
C SER A 33 5.19 4.47 9.72
N ILE A 34 6.24 4.69 8.93
CA ILE A 34 7.50 3.93 9.02
C ILE A 34 8.14 4.00 10.42
N PRO A 35 8.41 5.18 11.00
CA PRO A 35 8.99 5.27 12.33
C PRO A 35 8.03 4.75 13.41
N LEU A 36 6.72 5.02 13.27
CA LEU A 36 5.72 4.54 14.22
C LEU A 36 5.62 3.01 14.23
N ALA A 37 5.58 2.37 13.05
CA ALA A 37 5.60 0.93 12.90
C ALA A 37 6.90 0.32 13.43
N GLN A 38 8.04 0.95 13.15
CA GLN A 38 9.34 0.46 13.65
C GLN A 38 9.43 0.54 15.19
N LEU A 39 8.85 1.56 15.81
CA LEU A 39 8.77 1.67 17.27
C LEU A 39 7.79 0.64 17.84
N ALA A 40 6.61 0.50 17.22
CA ALA A 40 5.58 -0.45 17.60
C ALA A 40 6.06 -1.91 17.50
N ARG A 41 6.85 -2.25 16.47
CA ARG A 41 7.45 -3.58 16.29
C ARG A 41 8.26 -4.05 17.49
N ARG A 42 8.91 -3.12 18.22
CA ARG A 42 9.76 -3.45 19.37
C ARG A 42 8.99 -3.63 20.68
N HIS A 43 7.75 -3.19 20.75
CA HIS A 43 6.96 -3.16 21.99
C HIS A 43 5.57 -3.76 21.76
N PRO A 44 5.27 -4.97 22.28
CA PRO A 44 4.01 -5.67 22.00
C PRO A 44 2.77 -4.89 22.44
N VAL A 45 2.86 -4.15 23.55
CA VAL A 45 1.79 -3.26 24.03
C VAL A 45 1.57 -2.11 23.05
N LEU A 46 2.65 -1.43 22.62
CA LEU A 46 2.55 -0.33 21.67
C LEU A 46 1.99 -0.81 20.32
N ARG A 47 2.40 -1.99 19.86
CA ARG A 47 1.84 -2.62 18.66
C ARG A 47 0.32 -2.77 18.77
N SER A 48 -0.17 -3.34 19.87
CA SER A 48 -1.61 -3.52 20.10
C SER A 48 -2.35 -2.19 20.13
N VAL A 49 -1.82 -1.19 20.87
CA VAL A 49 -2.41 0.14 20.98
C VAL A 49 -2.47 0.82 19.61
N VAL A 50 -1.38 0.81 18.86
CA VAL A 50 -1.28 1.46 17.54
C VAL A 50 -2.22 0.80 16.54
N LEU A 51 -2.25 -0.54 16.45
CA LEU A 51 -3.16 -1.24 15.55
C LEU A 51 -4.63 -1.03 15.92
N THR A 52 -4.95 -1.01 17.21
CA THR A 52 -6.31 -0.76 17.69
C THR A 52 -6.72 0.69 17.39
N ALA A 53 -5.88 1.66 17.72
CA ALA A 53 -6.12 3.08 17.45
C ALA A 53 -6.29 3.33 15.95
N SER A 54 -5.42 2.78 15.11
CA SER A 54 -5.54 2.86 13.65
C SER A 54 -6.85 2.26 13.15
N SER A 55 -7.27 1.12 13.68
CA SER A 55 -8.52 0.47 13.26
C SER A 55 -9.73 1.30 13.67
N LEU A 56 -9.77 1.81 14.91
CA LEU A 56 -10.82 2.70 15.38
C LEU A 56 -10.88 3.98 14.54
N LEU A 57 -9.74 4.60 14.28
CA LEU A 57 -9.63 5.81 13.48
C LEU A 57 -10.15 5.60 12.05
N TYR A 58 -9.83 4.46 11.44
CA TYR A 58 -10.33 4.12 10.10
C TYR A 58 -11.84 3.86 10.05
N THR A 59 -12.44 3.43 11.16
CA THR A 59 -13.91 3.25 11.24
C THR A 59 -14.69 4.55 11.38
N ILE A 60 -14.03 5.66 11.74
CA ILE A 60 -14.68 6.97 11.77
C ILE A 60 -15.06 7.34 10.32
N PRO A 61 -16.28 7.85 10.07
CA PRO A 61 -16.63 8.37 8.75
C PRO A 61 -15.75 9.58 8.37
N SER A 62 -15.19 9.59 7.17
CA SER A 62 -14.28 10.66 6.72
C SER A 62 -14.93 12.05 6.79
N LEU A 63 -16.22 12.13 6.47
CA LEU A 63 -17.00 13.37 6.59
C LEU A 63 -17.06 13.90 8.04
N ALA A 64 -17.20 13.01 9.02
CA ALA A 64 -17.22 13.42 10.44
C ALA A 64 -15.85 13.96 10.86
N LEU A 65 -14.76 13.32 10.43
CA LEU A 65 -13.41 13.79 10.73
C LEU A 65 -13.16 15.20 10.14
N PHE A 66 -13.62 15.44 8.91
CA PHE A 66 -13.52 16.76 8.27
C PHE A 66 -14.29 17.86 8.99
N ILE A 67 -15.43 17.55 9.62
CA ILE A 67 -16.24 18.52 10.37
C ILE A 67 -15.59 18.85 11.73
N ILE A 68 -14.94 17.86 12.35
CA ILE A 68 -14.35 18.01 13.70
C ILE A 68 -12.96 18.67 13.64
N LEU A 69 -12.16 18.39 12.61
CA LEU A 69 -10.78 18.91 12.52
C LEU A 69 -10.64 20.44 12.66
N PRO A 70 -11.47 21.28 12.02
CA PRO A 70 -11.35 22.73 12.10
C PRO A 70 -11.40 23.27 13.53
N THR A 71 -12.23 22.66 14.40
CA THR A 71 -12.34 23.08 15.80
C THR A 71 -11.12 22.69 16.62
N ILE A 72 -10.46 21.58 16.27
CA ILE A 72 -9.23 21.11 16.93
C ILE A 72 -8.01 21.92 16.46
N LEU A 73 -7.90 22.20 15.16
CA LEU A 73 -6.76 22.94 14.60
C LEU A 73 -6.89 24.46 14.72
N GLY A 74 -8.08 24.98 15.05
CA GLY A 74 -8.35 26.42 15.06
C GLY A 74 -8.34 27.05 13.66
N THR A 75 -8.54 26.25 12.62
CA THR A 75 -8.59 26.67 11.22
C THR A 75 -10.03 26.96 10.78
N ARG A 76 -10.19 27.60 9.62
CA ARG A 76 -11.51 27.75 9.00
C ARG A 76 -11.94 26.41 8.41
N ILE A 77 -13.25 26.13 8.40
CA ILE A 77 -13.80 24.86 7.89
C ILE A 77 -13.35 24.57 6.45
N LEU A 78 -13.31 25.60 5.60
CA LEU A 78 -12.98 25.52 4.18
C LEU A 78 -11.46 25.51 3.88
N ASP A 79 -10.60 25.46 4.90
CA ASP A 79 -9.16 25.45 4.69
C ASP A 79 -8.69 24.10 4.11
N PRO A 80 -8.01 24.07 2.94
CA PRO A 80 -7.46 22.85 2.36
C PRO A 80 -6.54 22.08 3.30
N LEU A 81 -5.94 22.76 4.29
CA LEU A 81 -5.12 22.14 5.32
C LEU A 81 -5.90 21.05 6.09
N ASN A 82 -7.19 21.27 6.36
CA ASN A 82 -8.01 20.30 7.08
C ASN A 82 -8.14 18.99 6.30
N VAL A 83 -8.29 19.09 4.98
CA VAL A 83 -8.36 17.92 4.10
C VAL A 83 -7.03 17.16 4.15
N VAL A 84 -5.92 17.87 4.02
CA VAL A 84 -4.59 17.27 4.05
C VAL A 84 -4.33 16.55 5.38
N VAL A 85 -4.66 17.17 6.51
CA VAL A 85 -4.45 16.57 7.84
C VAL A 85 -5.35 15.35 8.04
N ALA A 86 -6.64 15.45 7.73
CA ALA A 86 -7.55 14.31 7.84
C ALA A 86 -7.12 13.15 6.95
N LEU A 87 -6.80 13.40 5.68
CA LEU A 87 -6.30 12.35 4.78
C LEU A 87 -4.95 11.78 5.26
N THR A 88 -4.10 12.58 5.90
CA THR A 88 -2.84 12.10 6.47
C THR A 88 -3.11 11.14 7.63
N ILE A 89 -4.08 11.49 8.49
CA ILE A 89 -4.54 10.64 9.59
C ILE A 89 -5.04 9.28 9.06
N TYR A 90 -5.87 9.28 8.01
CA TYR A 90 -6.31 8.04 7.35
C TYR A 90 -5.16 7.26 6.72
N ALA A 91 -4.25 7.95 6.03
CA ALA A 91 -3.08 7.33 5.42
C ALA A 91 -2.21 6.67 6.49
N VAL A 92 -1.97 7.32 7.64
CA VAL A 92 -1.25 6.72 8.78
C VAL A 92 -1.99 5.50 9.31
N ALA A 93 -3.30 5.59 9.49
CA ALA A 93 -4.10 4.48 10.01
C ALA A 93 -3.93 3.20 9.16
N LEU A 94 -3.92 3.33 7.84
CA LEU A 94 -3.72 2.21 6.92
C LEU A 94 -2.25 1.81 6.77
N LEU A 95 -1.35 2.77 6.57
CA LEU A 95 0.06 2.52 6.27
C LEU A 95 0.83 1.93 7.45
N VAL A 96 0.47 2.24 8.70
CA VAL A 96 1.13 1.64 9.86
C VAL A 96 0.93 0.12 9.89
N ARG A 97 -0.27 -0.35 9.56
CA ARG A 97 -0.55 -1.79 9.46
C ARG A 97 0.28 -2.42 8.35
N ALA A 98 0.23 -1.85 7.15
CA ALA A 98 1.04 -2.31 6.02
C ALA A 98 2.54 -2.32 6.33
N ALA A 99 3.04 -1.32 7.06
CA ALA A 99 4.44 -1.23 7.46
C ALA A 99 4.82 -2.30 8.49
N LEU A 100 3.96 -2.59 9.47
CA LEU A 100 4.19 -3.67 10.42
C LEU A 100 4.24 -5.03 9.71
N ASP A 101 3.27 -5.30 8.84
CA ASP A 101 3.20 -6.55 8.08
C ASP A 101 4.44 -6.70 7.16
N ALA A 102 4.89 -5.60 6.54
CA ALA A 102 6.12 -5.59 5.75
C ALA A 102 7.36 -5.87 6.60
N PHE A 103 7.51 -5.23 7.77
CA PHE A 103 8.67 -5.44 8.62
C PHE A 103 8.71 -6.83 9.26
N ASP A 104 7.56 -7.45 9.49
CA ASP A 104 7.46 -8.82 10.00
C ASP A 104 7.67 -9.88 8.92
N SER A 105 7.61 -9.51 7.64
CA SER A 105 7.89 -10.42 6.52
C SER A 105 9.38 -10.77 6.37
N VAL A 106 10.26 -10.01 7.04
CA VAL A 106 11.71 -10.24 6.99
C VAL A 106 12.07 -11.43 7.87
N ASP A 107 12.78 -12.41 7.30
CA ASP A 107 13.21 -13.61 8.00
C ASP A 107 14.05 -13.26 9.26
N ASN A 108 13.73 -13.93 10.36
CA ASN A 108 14.47 -13.79 11.62
C ASN A 108 15.91 -14.28 11.46
N ASP A 109 16.17 -15.32 10.67
CA ASP A 109 17.53 -15.85 10.45
C ASP A 109 18.43 -14.80 9.80
N VAL A 110 17.89 -14.04 8.84
CA VAL A 110 18.61 -12.93 8.20
C VAL A 110 18.86 -11.79 9.19
N SER A 111 17.89 -11.52 10.05
CA SER A 111 18.00 -10.49 11.09
C SER A 111 19.05 -10.86 12.15
N GLU A 112 19.12 -12.12 12.56
CA GLU A 112 20.12 -12.65 13.51
C GLU A 112 21.52 -12.67 12.90
N ALA A 113 21.64 -13.08 11.64
CA ALA A 113 22.90 -13.03 10.90
C ALA A 113 23.44 -11.60 10.83
N ALA A 114 22.59 -10.61 10.55
CA ALA A 114 23.00 -9.20 10.55
C ALA A 114 23.50 -8.73 11.94
N VAL A 115 22.88 -9.21 13.02
CA VAL A 115 23.36 -8.93 14.39
C VAL A 115 24.72 -9.58 14.64
N ALA A 116 24.91 -10.84 14.24
CA ALA A 116 26.19 -11.55 14.36
C ALA A 116 27.32 -10.88 13.57
N MET A 117 26.98 -10.24 12.43
CA MET A 117 27.91 -9.44 11.63
C MET A 117 28.22 -8.05 12.24
N GLY A 118 27.66 -7.72 13.41
CA GLY A 118 27.97 -6.50 14.16
C GLY A 118 27.13 -5.27 13.78
N TYR A 119 26.01 -5.44 13.07
CA TYR A 119 25.14 -4.31 12.74
C TYR A 119 24.46 -3.74 13.99
N LYS A 120 24.59 -2.42 14.20
CA LYS A 120 23.81 -1.69 15.21
C LYS A 120 22.31 -1.65 14.83
N PRO A 121 21.37 -1.53 15.79
CA PRO A 121 19.92 -1.63 15.51
C PRO A 121 19.39 -0.72 14.40
N LEU A 122 19.85 0.54 14.35
CA LEU A 122 19.43 1.49 13.30
C LEU A 122 20.06 1.14 11.95
N ALA A 123 21.34 0.76 11.94
CA ALA A 123 22.03 0.35 10.72
C ALA A 123 21.44 -0.94 10.15
N ARG A 124 21.10 -1.91 11.01
CA ARG A 124 20.41 -3.15 10.65
C ARG A 124 19.07 -2.83 10.00
N PHE A 125 18.24 -2.00 10.64
CA PHE A 125 16.95 -1.62 10.07
C PHE A 125 17.09 -0.95 8.70
N LEU A 126 17.94 0.07 8.56
CA LEU A 126 18.04 0.83 7.32
C LEU A 126 18.70 0.06 6.17
N ARG A 127 19.62 -0.87 6.46
CA ARG A 127 20.40 -1.58 5.44
C ARG A 127 19.95 -3.02 5.18
N VAL A 128 19.18 -3.61 6.08
CA VAL A 128 18.75 -5.02 6.00
C VAL A 128 17.22 -5.10 6.04
N ASP A 129 16.60 -4.81 7.20
CA ASP A 129 15.16 -5.01 7.38
C ASP A 129 14.33 -4.16 6.39
N LEU A 130 14.67 -2.88 6.21
CA LEU A 130 13.91 -1.95 5.38
C LEU A 130 13.97 -2.32 3.89
N PRO A 131 15.16 -2.56 3.28
CA PRO A 131 15.23 -3.05 1.89
C PRO A 131 14.49 -4.37 1.68
N LEU A 132 14.66 -5.35 2.57
CA LEU A 132 14.05 -6.68 2.41
C LEU A 132 12.52 -6.65 2.56
N SER A 133 11.98 -5.71 3.32
CA SER A 133 10.53 -5.51 3.48
C SER A 133 9.89 -4.69 2.36
N LEU A 134 10.67 -4.07 1.46
CA LEU A 134 10.11 -3.21 0.40
C LEU A 134 9.05 -3.88 -0.48
N PRO A 135 9.20 -5.13 -0.98
CA PRO A 135 8.18 -5.75 -1.82
C PRO A 135 6.81 -5.81 -1.12
N VAL A 136 6.78 -6.22 0.15
CA VAL A 136 5.56 -6.30 0.95
C VAL A 136 5.03 -4.90 1.29
N MET A 137 5.91 -3.94 1.59
CA MET A 137 5.53 -2.54 1.81
C MET A 137 4.85 -1.94 0.57
N PHE A 138 5.38 -2.20 -0.63
CA PHE A 138 4.80 -1.70 -1.88
C PHE A 138 3.44 -2.33 -2.17
N ALA A 139 3.26 -3.63 -1.90
CA ALA A 139 1.95 -4.28 -1.98
C ALA A 139 0.91 -3.58 -1.08
N GLY A 140 1.27 -3.26 0.16
CA GLY A 140 0.42 -2.49 1.06
C GLY A 140 0.17 -1.05 0.57
N LEU A 141 1.23 -0.35 0.17
CA LEU A 141 1.16 1.03 -0.33
C LEU A 141 0.23 1.16 -1.53
N ARG A 142 0.20 0.17 -2.43
CA ARG A 142 -0.70 0.13 -3.58
C ARG A 142 -2.17 0.14 -3.14
N VAL A 143 -2.55 -0.75 -2.22
CA VAL A 143 -3.91 -0.80 -1.66
C VAL A 143 -4.27 0.53 -0.98
N VAL A 144 -3.35 1.08 -0.19
CA VAL A 144 -3.59 2.37 0.50
C VAL A 144 -3.70 3.52 -0.50
N SER A 145 -2.89 3.54 -1.56
CA SER A 145 -2.90 4.61 -2.55
C SER A 145 -4.24 4.70 -3.29
N VAL A 146 -4.78 3.57 -3.73
CA VAL A 146 -6.10 3.49 -4.38
C VAL A 146 -7.20 3.91 -3.41
N SER A 147 -7.14 3.43 -2.17
CA SER A 147 -8.09 3.81 -1.11
C SER A 147 -8.05 5.33 -0.83
N ASN A 148 -6.86 5.91 -0.78
CA ASN A 148 -6.66 7.32 -0.53
C ASN A 148 -7.16 8.19 -1.69
N ILE A 149 -6.90 7.81 -2.94
CA ILE A 149 -7.45 8.48 -4.14
C ILE A 149 -8.98 8.46 -4.09
N SER A 150 -9.59 7.34 -3.71
CA SER A 150 -11.03 7.28 -3.50
C SER A 150 -11.51 8.26 -2.43
N LEU A 151 -10.84 8.33 -1.28
CA LEU A 151 -11.19 9.21 -0.15
C LEU A 151 -11.11 10.70 -0.48
N VAL A 152 -10.15 11.11 -1.31
CA VAL A 152 -10.00 12.51 -1.75
C VAL A 152 -11.29 13.04 -2.38
N SER A 153 -12.05 12.18 -3.08
CA SER A 153 -13.33 12.57 -3.70
C SER A 153 -14.34 13.13 -2.69
N VAL A 154 -14.29 12.66 -1.44
CA VAL A 154 -15.20 13.12 -0.37
C VAL A 154 -14.93 14.58 0.00
N ALA A 155 -13.70 15.08 -0.19
CA ALA A 155 -13.35 16.47 0.08
C ALA A 155 -14.12 17.47 -0.81
N ALA A 156 -14.72 17.02 -1.92
CA ALA A 156 -15.59 17.84 -2.75
C ALA A 156 -16.81 18.37 -1.96
N LEU A 157 -17.29 17.62 -0.98
CA LEU A 157 -18.40 18.04 -0.10
C LEU A 157 -18.06 19.26 0.76
N LEU A 158 -16.76 19.57 0.91
CA LEU A 158 -16.27 20.74 1.63
C LEU A 158 -16.01 21.93 0.69
N GLY A 159 -16.37 21.81 -0.60
CA GLY A 159 -16.10 22.84 -1.60
C GLY A 159 -14.62 22.95 -1.99
N VAL A 160 -13.80 21.96 -1.65
CA VAL A 160 -12.38 21.93 -2.04
C VAL A 160 -12.26 21.40 -3.47
N GLY A 161 -11.51 22.11 -4.31
CA GLY A 161 -11.29 21.73 -5.70
C GLY A 161 -10.63 20.35 -5.84
N ASN A 162 -11.34 19.40 -6.43
CA ASN A 162 -10.86 18.07 -6.80
C ASN A 162 -11.85 17.41 -7.80
N LEU A 163 -11.52 16.23 -8.35
CA LEU A 163 -12.38 15.51 -9.31
C LEU A 163 -13.76 15.13 -8.76
N GLY A 164 -13.89 14.90 -7.44
CA GLY A 164 -15.18 14.61 -6.80
C GLY A 164 -16.20 15.74 -6.94
N MET A 165 -15.76 16.97 -7.28
CA MET A 165 -16.68 18.07 -7.58
C MET A 165 -17.56 17.78 -8.80
N LEU A 166 -17.09 16.94 -9.74
CA LEU A 166 -17.91 16.48 -10.86
C LEU A 166 -19.09 15.61 -10.37
N PHE A 167 -18.95 14.96 -9.21
CA PHE A 167 -20.06 14.22 -8.60
C PHE A 167 -21.08 15.19 -8.01
N THR A 168 -20.63 16.14 -7.21
CA THR A 168 -21.51 17.10 -6.54
C THR A 168 -22.24 17.97 -7.56
N ASP A 169 -21.51 18.49 -8.55
CA ASP A 169 -22.05 19.37 -9.58
C ASP A 169 -22.99 18.61 -10.51
N GLY A 170 -22.60 17.41 -10.95
CA GLY A 170 -23.43 16.55 -11.79
C GLY A 170 -24.72 16.13 -11.09
N LEU A 171 -24.67 15.79 -9.80
CA LEU A 171 -25.86 15.45 -9.01
C LEU A 171 -26.75 16.68 -8.77
N GLN A 172 -26.19 17.85 -8.47
CA GLN A 172 -26.97 19.07 -8.27
C GLN A 172 -27.68 19.54 -9.54
N ARG A 173 -27.11 19.24 -10.72
CA ARG A 173 -27.65 19.62 -12.03
C ARG A 173 -28.46 18.49 -12.70
N ASP A 174 -28.65 17.35 -12.02
CA ASP A 174 -29.21 16.11 -12.60
C ASP A 174 -28.54 15.70 -13.93
N PHE A 175 -27.24 15.94 -14.05
CA PHE A 175 -26.45 15.72 -15.26
C PHE A 175 -25.47 14.56 -15.10
N VAL A 176 -25.96 13.35 -15.42
CA VAL A 176 -25.24 12.08 -15.25
C VAL A 176 -23.90 12.05 -15.99
N THR A 177 -23.77 12.74 -17.13
CA THR A 177 -22.54 12.76 -17.92
C THR A 177 -21.35 13.27 -17.11
N GLU A 178 -21.54 14.32 -16.31
CA GLU A 178 -20.48 14.92 -15.47
C GLU A 178 -20.02 13.94 -14.39
N VAL A 179 -20.97 13.23 -13.76
CA VAL A 179 -20.70 12.18 -12.77
C VAL A 179 -19.88 11.04 -13.38
N VAL A 180 -20.29 10.53 -14.56
CA VAL A 180 -19.58 9.44 -15.24
C VAL A 180 -18.17 9.85 -15.64
N VAL A 181 -17.98 11.07 -16.15
CA VAL A 181 -16.64 11.61 -16.45
C VAL A 181 -15.77 11.66 -15.19
N GLY A 182 -16.33 12.12 -14.06
CA GLY A 182 -15.62 12.11 -12.78
C GLY A 182 -15.20 10.71 -12.35
N ILE A 183 -16.08 9.71 -12.47
CA ILE A 183 -15.80 8.32 -12.07
C ILE A 183 -14.65 7.77 -12.90
N VAL A 184 -14.75 7.92 -14.23
CA VAL A 184 -13.71 7.44 -15.15
C VAL A 184 -12.38 8.17 -14.90
N ALA A 185 -12.40 9.48 -14.69
CA ALA A 185 -11.19 10.26 -14.40
C ALA A 185 -10.50 9.80 -13.11
N ILE A 186 -11.26 9.58 -12.03
CA ILE A 186 -10.72 9.08 -10.75
C ILE A 186 -10.17 7.65 -10.92
N LEU A 187 -10.87 6.77 -11.63
CA LEU A 187 -10.39 5.41 -11.91
C LEU A 187 -9.08 5.41 -12.70
N VAL A 188 -8.99 6.23 -13.76
CA VAL A 188 -7.76 6.39 -14.53
C VAL A 188 -6.62 6.89 -13.64
N LEU A 189 -6.89 7.89 -12.79
CA LEU A 189 -5.87 8.41 -11.87
C LEU A 189 -5.40 7.37 -10.85
N ALA A 190 -6.31 6.56 -10.31
CA ALA A 190 -6.00 5.47 -9.40
C ALA A 190 -5.13 4.39 -10.05
N LEU A 191 -5.48 3.98 -11.28
CA LEU A 191 -4.70 3.00 -12.04
C LEU A 191 -3.33 3.53 -12.44
N LEU A 192 -3.23 4.81 -12.81
CA LEU A 192 -1.95 5.45 -13.10
C LEU A 192 -1.06 5.49 -11.86
N MET A 193 -1.61 5.84 -10.70
CA MET A 193 -0.87 5.82 -9.44
C MET A 193 -0.38 4.41 -9.09
N ASP A 194 -1.25 3.41 -9.19
CA ASP A 194 -0.89 2.01 -8.94
C ASP A 194 0.23 1.54 -9.88
N ALA A 195 0.12 1.86 -11.17
CA ALA A 195 1.15 1.54 -12.16
C ALA A 195 2.49 2.21 -11.85
N ILE A 196 2.50 3.47 -11.42
CA ILE A 196 3.72 4.17 -10.98
C ILE A 196 4.34 3.45 -9.79
N LEU A 197 3.54 3.03 -8.80
CA LEU A 197 4.03 2.30 -7.64
C LEU A 197 4.62 0.93 -8.01
N VAL A 198 4.00 0.20 -8.95
CA VAL A 198 4.54 -1.07 -9.47
C VAL A 198 5.88 -0.86 -10.19
N ILE A 199 6.00 0.21 -10.98
CA ILE A 199 7.26 0.54 -11.66
C ILE A 199 8.33 0.90 -10.63
N LEU A 200 7.98 1.70 -9.62
CA LEU A 200 8.88 2.12 -8.57
C LEU A 200 9.37 0.94 -7.73
N GLU A 201 8.45 0.05 -7.33
CA GLU A 201 8.78 -1.22 -6.66
C GLU A 201 9.80 -2.01 -7.49
N ARG A 202 9.50 -2.25 -8.76
CA ARG A 202 10.37 -3.00 -9.69
C ARG A 202 11.77 -2.42 -9.85
N ILE A 203 11.93 -1.10 -9.73
CA ILE A 203 13.22 -0.41 -9.80
C ILE A 203 13.97 -0.55 -8.47
N LEU A 204 13.25 -0.47 -7.35
CA LEU A 204 13.82 -0.52 -6.01
C LEU A 204 14.11 -1.94 -5.51
N THR A 205 13.48 -2.97 -6.06
CA THR A 205 13.63 -4.39 -5.64
C THR A 205 14.18 -5.30 -6.75
N PRO A 206 15.33 -5.00 -7.37
CA PRO A 206 15.87 -5.80 -8.47
C PRO A 206 16.23 -7.24 -8.08
N TRP A 207 16.48 -7.51 -6.79
CA TRP A 207 16.89 -8.83 -6.27
C TRP A 207 15.77 -9.87 -6.31
N GLU A 208 14.49 -9.48 -6.22
CA GLU A 208 13.34 -10.38 -6.40
C GLU A 208 13.45 -11.16 -7.72
N ARG A 209 13.87 -10.47 -8.79
CA ARG A 209 14.04 -11.06 -10.12
C ARG A 209 15.29 -11.92 -10.27
N ALA A 210 16.25 -11.81 -9.34
CA ALA A 210 17.46 -12.62 -9.35
C ALA A 210 17.18 -14.00 -8.72
N GLY A 211 16.32 -14.05 -7.69
CA GLY A 211 15.89 -15.29 -7.05
C GLY A 211 15.09 -16.21 -7.97
N GLU A 212 14.19 -15.66 -8.79
CA GLU A 212 13.39 -16.44 -9.75
C GLU A 212 14.25 -17.10 -10.85
N ARG A 213 15.36 -16.46 -11.25
CA ARG A 213 16.29 -17.00 -12.26
C ARG A 213 17.26 -18.05 -11.72
N GLY A 214 17.45 -18.12 -10.40
CA GLY A 214 18.33 -19.09 -9.73
C GLY A 214 17.66 -20.44 -9.42
N SER A 215 16.33 -20.53 -9.49
CA SER A 215 15.60 -21.79 -9.38
C SER A 215 15.77 -22.60 -10.67
N LEU A 216 16.88 -23.31 -10.78
CA LEU A 216 17.10 -24.30 -11.83
C LEU A 216 15.92 -25.31 -11.82
N PRO A 217 15.14 -25.42 -12.90
CA PRO A 217 14.08 -26.41 -12.98
C PRO A 217 14.73 -27.80 -13.06
N GLY A 218 14.60 -28.60 -11.99
CA GLY A 218 14.88 -30.03 -12.06
C GLY A 218 15.92 -30.61 -11.10
N ILE A 219 15.89 -30.26 -9.82
CA ILE A 219 16.46 -31.16 -8.79
C ILE A 219 15.39 -31.53 -7.77
N SER A 220 14.46 -32.38 -8.20
CA SER A 220 13.56 -33.14 -7.33
C SER A 220 14.37 -34.15 -6.52
N ARG A 221 14.97 -33.73 -5.40
CA ARG A 221 15.75 -34.60 -4.48
C ARG A 221 14.91 -35.61 -3.68
N THR A 222 13.61 -35.73 -3.93
CA THR A 222 12.71 -36.56 -3.13
C THR A 222 12.20 -37.82 -3.84
N GLY A 223 12.46 -37.98 -5.15
CA GLY A 223 12.11 -39.21 -5.89
C GLY A 223 13.16 -40.32 -5.80
N ASP A 224 14.45 -39.96 -5.95
CA ASP A 224 15.52 -40.95 -6.14
C ASP A 224 15.82 -41.81 -4.92
N ALA A 225 15.72 -41.27 -3.70
CA ALA A 225 16.03 -42.05 -2.49
C ALA A 225 14.96 -43.11 -2.20
N THR A 226 13.69 -42.78 -2.46
CA THR A 226 12.56 -43.70 -2.27
C THR A 226 12.52 -44.74 -3.37
N ASP A 227 12.78 -44.35 -4.63
CA ASP A 227 12.79 -45.27 -5.78
C ASP A 227 14.01 -46.23 -5.73
N ALA A 228 15.17 -45.75 -5.24
CA ALA A 228 16.34 -46.61 -5.01
C ALA A 228 16.11 -47.60 -3.85
N ALA A 229 15.43 -47.19 -2.78
CA ALA A 229 15.08 -48.08 -1.68
C ALA A 229 14.07 -49.17 -2.12
N LEU A 230 13.11 -48.83 -2.97
CA LEU A 230 12.13 -49.77 -3.52
C LEU A 230 12.79 -50.80 -4.46
N ARG A 231 13.74 -50.39 -5.30
CA ARG A 231 14.48 -51.30 -6.20
C ARG A 231 15.40 -52.28 -5.48
N LEU A 232 15.84 -51.95 -4.27
CA LEU A 232 16.65 -52.84 -3.42
C LEU A 232 15.79 -53.81 -2.59
N ALA A 233 14.49 -53.52 -2.44
CA ALA A 233 13.56 -54.34 -1.68
C ALA A 233 12.85 -55.42 -2.52
N GLU A 234 12.99 -55.41 -3.85
CA GLU A 234 12.42 -56.45 -4.70
C GLU A 234 13.28 -57.74 -4.67
N PRO A 235 12.75 -58.87 -4.17
CA PRO A 235 13.46 -60.13 -4.23
C PRO A 235 13.50 -60.61 -5.68
N LYS A 236 14.71 -60.88 -6.20
CA LYS A 236 14.90 -61.58 -7.48
C LYS A 236 14.28 -62.96 -7.40
N THR A 237 13.02 -63.08 -7.80
CA THR A 237 12.37 -64.36 -8.06
C THR A 237 13.02 -64.93 -9.31
N GLY A 238 13.95 -65.85 -9.08
CA GLY A 238 14.60 -66.62 -10.13
C GLY A 238 13.57 -67.43 -10.90
N GLY A 239 13.39 -67.10 -12.17
CA GLY A 239 12.72 -67.96 -13.14
C GLY A 239 13.63 -69.15 -13.44
N GLY A 240 13.39 -70.27 -12.75
CA GLY A 240 13.91 -71.59 -13.09
C GLY A 240 12.85 -72.43 -13.81
N ASN A 241 13.29 -73.06 -14.91
CA ASN A 241 12.74 -74.21 -15.63
C ASN A 241 11.34 -74.11 -16.26
N ALA A 242 11.29 -74.16 -17.60
CA ALA A 242 11.15 -75.42 -18.35
C ALA A 242 11.49 -75.20 -19.84
#